data_AF-A0A2P2IC95-F1
#
_entry.id   AF-A0A2P2IC95-F1
#
_cell.length_a   1.000
_cell.length_b   1.000
_cell.length_c   1.000
_cell.angle_alpha   90.00
_cell.angle_beta   90.00
_cell.angle_gamma   90.00
#
_symmetry.space_group_name_H-M   'P 1'
#
loop_
_entity.id
_entity.type
_entity.pdbx_description
1 polymer ?
#
loop_
_entity_poly.entity_id
_entity_poly.type
_entity_poly.pdbx_seq_one_letter_code
_entity_poly.pdbx_strand_id
1 'polypeptide(L)'
;MKKISFLLVFIAGLVFAYVLPILKTLTVNIKDFDLSLSSSSILATFPSHSNIDLLDVGYLSLKRIHEIDGDTALTTKESTEVEQKNDLSEAESCLRVGARLLLDGRLGKAKRLLERAVALAPSMPQALLALGEFLEVHQLDVVRADLLYVRALMLAPKNKQAIKNRIRTKDVVVMQDLTKLKQIDQKRLLLSNVPDSDPALKRIQREAYYHHIHHTVAIEGNTMTLDQIRVILDTGLSIGGKSVAEHTEVLGVDSALRYINNTLVHRVGAITLQDILAIHLRVLGHTDPPAAGHLRTTQVFVGPHLPPSPTRLQQLMEQFVAWINEAATVAMHPVRCAALAHYH
;
A
#
# COMPACT_ATOMS: atom_id res chain seq x y z
N MET A 1 -65.25 -13.56 -22.95
CA MET A 1 -64.01 -13.00 -22.35
C MET A 1 -64.12 -12.56 -20.88
N LYS A 2 -65.25 -12.01 -20.39
CA LYS A 2 -65.33 -11.51 -19.00
C LYS A 2 -65.39 -12.58 -17.88
N LYS A 3 -65.91 -13.79 -18.14
CA LYS A 3 -66.02 -14.86 -17.11
C LYS A 3 -64.68 -15.53 -16.75
N ILE A 4 -63.75 -15.60 -17.70
CA ILE A 4 -62.42 -16.22 -17.49
C ILE A 4 -61.51 -15.33 -16.65
N SER A 5 -61.59 -14.01 -16.84
CA SER A 5 -60.83 -13.03 -16.04
C SER A 5 -61.28 -13.05 -14.57
N PHE A 6 -62.59 -13.18 -14.30
CA PHE A 6 -63.10 -13.28 -12.94
C PHE A 6 -62.64 -14.56 -12.23
N LEU A 7 -62.60 -15.69 -12.95
CA LEU A 7 -62.10 -16.96 -12.42
C LEU A 7 -60.61 -16.89 -12.06
N LEU A 8 -59.79 -16.23 -12.90
CA LEU A 8 -58.36 -16.04 -12.65
C LEU A 8 -58.08 -15.15 -11.43
N VAL A 9 -58.84 -14.06 -11.26
CA VAL A 9 -58.71 -13.19 -10.08
C VAL A 9 -59.17 -13.91 -8.81
N PHE A 10 -60.21 -14.73 -8.88
CA PHE A 10 -60.70 -15.50 -7.74
C PHE A 10 -59.69 -16.60 -7.32
N ILE A 11 -59.08 -17.29 -8.29
CA ILE A 11 -58.04 -18.29 -8.02
C ILE A 11 -56.77 -17.63 -7.44
N ALA A 12 -56.36 -16.47 -7.96
CA ALA A 12 -55.22 -15.73 -7.43
C ALA A 12 -55.46 -15.27 -5.97
N GLY A 13 -56.69 -14.84 -5.65
CA GLY A 13 -57.08 -14.49 -4.27
C GLY A 13 -57.05 -15.69 -3.31
N LEU A 14 -57.50 -16.86 -3.76
CA LEU A 14 -57.45 -18.10 -2.99
C LEU A 14 -56.02 -18.57 -2.72
N VAL A 15 -55.14 -18.48 -3.71
CA VAL A 15 -53.71 -18.82 -3.55
C VAL A 15 -53.05 -17.86 -2.56
N PHE A 16 -53.33 -16.56 -2.64
CA PHE A 16 -52.75 -15.57 -1.72
C PHE A 16 -53.23 -15.76 -0.28
N ALA A 17 -54.51 -16.09 -0.08
CA ALA A 17 -55.10 -16.34 1.24
C ALA A 17 -54.53 -17.60 1.92
N TYR A 18 -54.16 -18.64 1.16
CA TYR A 18 -53.59 -19.86 1.73
C TYR A 18 -52.06 -19.84 1.84
N VAL A 19 -51.35 -19.14 0.95
CA VAL A 19 -49.88 -19.13 0.95
C VAL A 19 -49.30 -18.19 2.00
N LEU A 20 -49.93 -17.03 2.28
CA LEU A 20 -49.41 -16.10 3.30
C LEU A 20 -49.39 -16.65 4.74
N PRO A 21 -50.45 -17.34 5.22
CA PRO A 21 -50.42 -17.95 6.56
C PRO A 21 -49.35 -19.04 6.69
N ILE A 22 -49.07 -19.78 5.61
CA ILE A 22 -48.02 -20.82 5.56
C ILE A 22 -46.62 -20.17 5.58
N LEU A 23 -46.43 -19.05 4.86
CA LEU A 23 -45.17 -18.29 4.90
C LEU A 23 -44.94 -17.59 6.26
N LYS A 24 -46.02 -17.18 6.94
CA LYS A 24 -45.96 -16.59 8.28
C LYS A 24 -45.69 -17.63 9.37
N THR A 25 -46.19 -18.85 9.21
CA THR A 25 -45.86 -19.98 10.11
C THR A 25 -44.45 -20.52 9.87
N LEU A 26 -43.93 -20.48 8.65
CA LEU A 26 -42.51 -20.76 8.33
C LEU A 26 -41.53 -19.73 8.92
N THR A 27 -41.94 -18.47 9.06
CA THR A 27 -41.08 -17.41 9.64
C THR A 27 -41.23 -17.26 11.15
N VAL A 28 -42.34 -17.71 11.74
CA VAL A 28 -42.57 -17.68 13.20
C VAL A 28 -41.94 -18.89 13.90
N ASN A 29 -41.69 -20.01 13.21
CA ASN A 29 -41.07 -21.20 13.80
C ASN A 29 -39.51 -21.18 13.83
N ILE A 30 -38.89 -20.01 13.67
CA ILE A 30 -37.43 -19.80 13.76
C ILE A 30 -37.03 -19.13 15.10
N LYS A 31 -37.96 -19.00 16.06
CA LYS A 31 -37.71 -18.25 17.30
C LYS A 31 -37.39 -19.04 18.57
N ASP A 32 -37.46 -20.38 18.55
CA ASP A 32 -37.06 -21.21 19.69
C ASP A 32 -36.06 -22.29 19.25
N PHE A 33 -34.80 -21.91 19.08
CA PHE A 33 -33.70 -22.89 19.06
C PHE A 33 -32.53 -22.38 19.91
N ASP A 34 -32.37 -23.04 21.05
CA ASP A 34 -31.39 -22.76 22.09
C ASP A 34 -29.95 -22.70 21.55
N LEU A 35 -29.26 -21.63 21.95
CA LEU A 35 -27.85 -21.37 21.69
C LEU A 35 -26.98 -22.24 22.62
N SER A 36 -26.84 -23.54 22.30
CA SER A 36 -25.67 -24.30 22.76
C SER A 36 -25.43 -25.56 21.91
N LEU A 37 -24.14 -25.75 21.59
CA LEU A 37 -23.46 -26.94 21.05
C LEU A 37 -23.48 -27.27 19.53
N SER A 38 -22.26 -27.14 19.00
CA SER A 38 -21.55 -28.07 18.11
C SER A 38 -22.10 -28.33 16.71
N SER A 39 -21.49 -27.66 15.74
CA SER A 39 -21.24 -28.23 14.41
C SER A 39 -19.82 -27.84 13.96
N SER A 40 -18.87 -28.44 14.68
CA SER A 40 -17.63 -28.91 14.08
C SER A 40 -17.95 -29.92 12.96
N SER A 41 -17.99 -29.47 11.71
CA SER A 41 -17.56 -30.24 10.53
C SER A 41 -17.82 -29.40 9.27
N ILE A 42 -16.77 -29.23 8.44
CA ILE A 42 -16.66 -28.40 7.22
C ILE A 42 -15.96 -27.05 7.48
N LEU A 43 -14.76 -27.14 8.03
CA LEU A 43 -13.64 -26.23 7.77
C LEU A 43 -12.43 -27.12 8.05
N ALA A 44 -11.65 -27.40 7.00
CA ALA A 44 -10.47 -28.25 7.11
C ALA A 44 -9.64 -27.82 8.31
N THR A 45 -9.28 -28.80 9.14
CA THR A 45 -8.42 -28.66 10.30
C THR A 45 -7.10 -28.04 9.85
N PHE A 46 -6.95 -26.72 10.00
CA PHE A 46 -5.66 -26.07 9.82
C PHE A 46 -4.80 -26.38 11.05
N PRO A 47 -3.57 -26.89 10.87
CA PRO A 47 -2.74 -27.29 11.98
C PRO A 47 -2.42 -26.09 12.86
N SER A 48 -2.65 -26.28 14.16
CA SER A 48 -2.22 -25.39 15.22
C SER A 48 -0.70 -25.45 15.35
N HIS A 49 0.00 -24.63 14.56
CA HIS A 49 1.37 -24.24 14.87
C HIS A 49 1.38 -22.79 15.32
N SER A 50 1.27 -22.68 16.64
CA SER A 50 1.66 -21.56 17.46
C SER A 50 3.09 -21.11 17.16
N ASN A 51 3.19 -20.02 16.40
CA ASN A 51 3.99 -18.83 16.69
C ASN A 51 3.59 -17.80 15.66
N ILE A 52 2.41 -17.21 15.85
CA ILE A 52 1.94 -16.12 15.00
C ILE A 52 2.78 -14.91 15.38
N ASP A 53 3.81 -14.68 14.58
CA ASP A 53 4.42 -13.37 14.41
C ASP A 53 3.29 -12.39 14.05
N LEU A 54 2.73 -11.76 15.10
CA LEU A 54 1.73 -10.71 14.98
C LEU A 54 2.28 -9.53 14.15
N LEU A 55 3.61 -9.42 14.16
CA LEU A 55 4.45 -8.65 13.27
C LEU A 55 5.17 -9.68 12.38
N ASP A 56 4.67 -9.95 11.17
CA ASP A 56 5.30 -10.84 10.17
C ASP A 56 6.81 -10.53 10.01
N VAL A 57 7.60 -11.46 9.47
CA VAL A 57 9.04 -11.29 9.18
C VAL A 57 9.29 -10.00 8.39
N GLY A 58 8.38 -9.63 7.47
CA GLY A 58 8.43 -8.34 6.78
C GLY A 58 8.28 -7.11 7.70
N TYR A 59 7.47 -7.19 8.76
CA TYR A 59 7.32 -6.14 9.76
C TYR A 59 8.44 -6.15 10.81
N LEU A 60 8.97 -7.31 11.19
CA LEU A 60 10.16 -7.38 12.05
C LEU A 60 11.41 -6.86 11.33
N SER A 61 11.50 -6.99 10.00
CA SER A 61 12.52 -6.30 9.20
C SER A 61 12.33 -4.78 9.26
N LEU A 62 11.11 -4.25 9.06
CA LEU A 62 10.80 -2.83 9.22
C LEU A 62 11.12 -2.31 10.63
N LYS A 63 10.80 -3.08 11.67
CA LYS A 63 11.08 -2.74 13.07
C LYS A 63 12.57 -2.79 13.40
N ARG A 64 13.31 -3.79 12.91
CA ARG A 64 14.78 -3.88 13.09
C ARG A 64 15.51 -2.72 12.44
N ILE A 65 15.04 -2.25 11.27
CA ILE A 65 15.61 -1.06 10.62
C ILE A 65 15.41 0.17 11.51
N HIS A 66 14.22 0.33 12.10
CA HIS A 66 13.95 1.41 13.04
C HIS A 66 14.74 1.31 14.35
N GLU A 67 15.10 0.10 14.79
CA GLU A 67 15.97 -0.13 15.96
C GLU A 67 17.45 0.12 15.64
N ILE A 68 17.90 -0.06 14.40
CA ILE A 68 19.26 0.31 13.93
C ILE A 68 19.42 1.84 13.87
N ASP A 69 18.32 2.57 13.65
CA ASP A 69 18.21 4.04 13.69
C ASP A 69 18.11 4.61 15.13
N GLY A 70 18.55 3.86 16.16
CA GLY A 70 18.48 4.20 17.59
C GLY A 70 19.23 5.47 18.06
N ASP A 71 19.52 6.42 17.18
CA ASP A 71 19.92 7.80 17.49
C ASP A 71 18.81 8.82 17.09
N THR A 72 17.53 8.43 17.10
CA THR A 72 16.40 9.38 16.97
C THR A 72 16.20 10.18 18.26
N ALA A 73 17.12 11.12 18.53
CA ALA A 73 16.82 12.27 19.37
C ALA A 73 16.06 13.31 18.52
N LEU A 74 14.83 13.57 18.94
CA LEU A 74 13.99 14.75 18.70
C LEU A 74 13.94 15.33 17.28
N THR A 75 12.73 15.35 16.70
CA THR A 75 12.15 16.54 16.04
C THR A 75 10.75 16.24 15.50
N THR A 76 9.80 15.98 16.41
CA THR A 76 8.42 16.41 16.15
C THR A 76 8.42 17.93 16.15
N LYS A 77 7.89 18.55 15.08
CA LYS A 77 7.53 19.97 15.06
C LYS A 77 6.92 20.34 16.42
N GLU A 78 7.51 21.34 17.08
CA GLU A 78 6.94 21.97 18.27
C GLU A 78 5.63 22.69 17.88
N SER A 79 4.56 21.94 17.63
CA SER A 79 3.23 22.42 17.95
C SER A 79 3.21 22.60 19.46
N THR A 80 2.76 23.75 19.94
CA THR A 80 2.75 24.04 21.38
C THR A 80 2.08 22.89 22.13
N GLU A 81 2.60 22.48 23.29
CA GLU A 81 2.03 21.37 24.09
C GLU A 81 0.52 21.56 24.34
N VAL A 82 0.07 22.81 24.33
CA VAL A 82 -1.33 23.24 24.42
C VAL A 82 -2.14 22.85 23.18
N GLU A 83 -1.62 23.06 21.97
CA GLU A 83 -2.26 22.64 20.71
C GLU A 83 -2.40 21.12 20.65
N GLN A 84 -1.34 20.37 20.97
CA GLN A 84 -1.40 18.90 20.99
C GLN A 84 -2.44 18.37 21.99
N LYS A 85 -2.57 19.01 23.15
CA LYS A 85 -3.57 18.67 24.17
C LYS A 85 -4.99 19.01 23.73
N ASN A 86 -5.16 20.13 23.03
CA ASN A 86 -6.45 20.52 22.47
C ASN A 86 -6.89 19.57 21.34
N ASP A 87 -5.98 19.23 20.43
CA ASP A 87 -6.24 18.29 19.33
C ASP A 87 -6.60 16.89 19.85
N LEU A 88 -5.93 16.44 20.91
CA LEU A 88 -6.25 15.17 21.56
C LEU A 88 -7.65 15.17 22.18
N SER A 89 -8.00 16.24 22.91
CA SER A 89 -9.35 16.41 23.49
C SER A 89 -10.44 16.47 22.41
N GLU A 90 -10.18 17.18 21.31
CA GLU A 90 -11.10 17.25 20.17
C GLU A 90 -11.24 15.89 19.48
N ALA A 91 -10.14 15.14 19.33
CA ALA A 91 -10.17 13.79 18.78
C ALA A 91 -11.00 12.82 19.64
N GLU A 92 -10.87 12.88 20.97
CA GLU A 92 -11.69 12.09 21.90
C GLU A 92 -13.18 12.44 21.79
N SER A 93 -13.51 13.74 21.67
CA SER A 93 -14.87 14.20 21.44
C SER A 93 -15.43 13.67 20.11
N CYS A 94 -14.65 13.77 19.03
CA CYS A 94 -15.01 13.24 17.71
C CYS A 94 -15.25 11.73 17.76
N LEU A 95 -14.41 10.98 18.47
CA LEU A 95 -14.56 9.53 18.65
C LEU A 95 -15.86 9.20 19.39
N ARG A 96 -16.15 9.88 20.50
CA ARG A 96 -17.37 9.65 21.29
C ARG A 96 -18.64 9.97 20.50
N VAL A 97 -18.65 11.07 19.75
CA VAL A 97 -19.79 11.44 18.89
C VAL A 97 -19.90 10.47 17.71
N GLY A 98 -18.78 10.11 17.08
CA GLY A 98 -18.72 9.12 16.01
C GLY A 98 -19.32 7.78 16.43
N ALA A 99 -18.95 7.27 17.61
CA ALA A 99 -19.48 6.02 18.15
C ALA A 99 -21.01 6.07 18.38
N ARG A 100 -21.54 7.20 18.87
CA ARG A 100 -23.00 7.38 19.01
C ARG A 100 -23.70 7.38 17.65
N LEU A 101 -23.13 8.07 16.66
CA LEU A 101 -23.70 8.12 15.31
C LEU A 101 -23.70 6.74 14.62
N LEU A 102 -22.78 5.84 14.98
CA LEU A 102 -22.82 4.45 14.53
C LEU A 102 -24.02 3.70 15.10
N LEU A 103 -24.30 3.87 16.39
CA LEU A 103 -25.49 3.30 17.03
C LEU A 103 -26.79 3.86 16.41
N ASP A 104 -26.79 5.14 16.06
CA ASP A 104 -27.91 5.81 15.38
C ASP A 104 -28.04 5.45 13.88
N GLY A 105 -27.14 4.60 13.35
CA GLY A 105 -27.12 4.20 11.94
C GLY A 105 -26.69 5.30 10.95
N ARG A 106 -26.18 6.45 11.42
CA ARG A 106 -25.74 7.57 10.56
C ARG A 106 -24.30 7.38 10.05
N LEU A 107 -24.09 6.34 9.26
CA LEU A 107 -22.76 5.86 8.83
C LEU A 107 -21.89 6.94 8.16
N GLY A 108 -22.46 7.76 7.27
CA GLY A 108 -21.69 8.78 6.55
C GLY A 108 -21.12 9.88 7.46
N LYS A 109 -21.87 10.30 8.50
CA LYS A 109 -21.40 11.28 9.48
C LYS A 109 -20.41 10.65 10.46
N ALA A 110 -20.67 9.41 10.88
CA ALA A 110 -19.76 8.66 11.73
C ALA A 110 -18.38 8.49 11.07
N LYS A 111 -18.34 8.11 9.79
CA LYS A 111 -17.10 8.00 9.01
C LYS A 111 -16.26 9.27 9.10
N ARG A 112 -16.85 10.42 8.75
CA ARG A 112 -16.14 11.70 8.72
C ARG A 112 -15.60 12.09 10.09
N LEU A 113 -16.33 11.80 11.17
CA LEU A 113 -15.86 12.08 12.53
C LEU A 113 -14.73 11.14 12.97
N LEU A 114 -14.78 9.86 12.58
CA LEU A 114 -13.70 8.91 12.87
C LEU A 114 -12.43 9.24 12.06
N GLU A 115 -12.58 9.60 10.79
CA GLU A 115 -11.47 10.09 9.95
C GLU A 115 -10.86 11.37 10.53
N ARG A 116 -11.70 12.30 10.99
CA ARG A 116 -11.24 13.51 11.68
C ARG A 116 -10.51 13.20 12.98
N ALA A 117 -11.00 12.26 13.78
CA ALA A 117 -10.34 11.86 15.02
C ALA A 117 -8.92 11.30 14.76
N VAL A 118 -8.75 10.49 13.70
CA VAL A 118 -7.44 9.96 13.28
C VAL A 118 -6.55 11.05 12.69
N ALA A 119 -7.10 12.03 11.98
CA ALA A 119 -6.34 13.16 11.44
C ALA A 119 -5.83 14.10 12.54
N LEU A 120 -6.64 14.35 13.58
CA LEU A 120 -6.27 15.18 14.74
C LEU A 120 -5.28 14.47 15.67
N ALA A 121 -5.48 13.18 15.92
CA ALA A 121 -4.60 12.39 16.80
C ALA A 121 -4.14 11.07 16.13
N PRO A 122 -3.15 11.11 15.22
CA PRO A 122 -2.65 9.93 14.52
C PRO A 122 -1.99 8.87 15.42
N SER A 123 -1.58 9.27 16.62
CA SER A 123 -0.96 8.44 17.67
C SER A 123 -1.97 7.86 18.67
N MET A 124 -3.28 8.09 18.49
CA MET A 124 -4.32 7.58 19.38
C MET A 124 -4.78 6.16 18.96
N PRO A 125 -4.50 5.10 19.76
CA PRO A 125 -4.84 3.73 19.37
C PRO A 125 -6.35 3.48 19.26
N GLN A 126 -7.15 4.15 20.10
CA GLN A 126 -8.61 3.99 20.12
C GLN A 126 -9.27 4.53 18.85
N ALA A 127 -8.80 5.68 18.34
CA ALA A 127 -9.31 6.25 17.09
C ALA A 127 -9.00 5.36 15.88
N LEU A 128 -7.77 4.81 15.83
CA LEU A 128 -7.36 3.85 14.80
C LEU A 128 -8.24 2.58 14.83
N LEU A 129 -8.51 2.04 16.02
CA LEU A 129 -9.38 0.87 16.18
C LEU A 129 -10.81 1.13 15.74
N ALA A 130 -11.42 2.21 16.21
CA ALA A 130 -12.81 2.56 15.87
C ALA A 130 -12.97 2.79 14.37
N LEU A 131 -12.02 3.47 13.72
CA LEU A 131 -12.03 3.64 12.27
C LEU A 131 -11.81 2.30 11.55
N GLY A 132 -10.90 1.45 12.02
CA GLY A 132 -10.67 0.13 11.44
C GLY A 132 -11.91 -0.76 11.48
N GLU A 133 -12.56 -0.86 12.65
CA GLU A 133 -13.82 -1.60 12.82
C GLU A 133 -14.92 -1.06 11.91
N PHE A 134 -15.01 0.26 11.77
CA PHE A 134 -15.97 0.88 10.85
C PHE A 134 -15.71 0.50 9.38
N LEU A 135 -14.45 0.57 8.92
CA LEU A 135 -14.08 0.22 7.54
C LEU A 135 -14.35 -1.25 7.24
N GLU A 136 -14.06 -2.12 8.19
CA GLU A 136 -14.27 -3.54 8.04
C GLU A 136 -15.76 -3.90 7.96
N VAL A 137 -16.57 -3.44 8.92
CA VAL A 137 -17.97 -3.84 9.04
C VAL A 137 -18.84 -3.17 7.97
N HIS A 138 -18.61 -1.89 7.67
CA HIS A 138 -19.52 -1.11 6.84
C HIS A 138 -19.02 -0.85 5.42
N GLN A 139 -17.71 -0.95 5.15
CA GLN A 139 -17.14 -0.75 3.81
C GLN A 139 -16.52 -2.03 3.23
N LEU A 140 -16.42 -3.11 4.00
CA LEU A 140 -15.75 -4.35 3.62
C LEU A 140 -14.29 -4.12 3.17
N ASP A 141 -13.68 -3.03 3.63
CA ASP A 141 -12.29 -2.67 3.32
C ASP A 141 -11.36 -3.27 4.38
N VAL A 142 -11.17 -4.58 4.27
CA VAL A 142 -10.38 -5.37 5.23
C VAL A 142 -8.91 -4.93 5.21
N VAL A 143 -8.35 -4.55 4.07
CA VAL A 143 -6.94 -4.15 3.94
C VAL A 143 -6.66 -2.87 4.71
N ARG A 144 -7.51 -1.85 4.58
CA ARG A 144 -7.33 -0.61 5.35
C ARG A 144 -7.61 -0.81 6.84
N ALA A 145 -8.63 -1.61 7.18
CA ALA A 145 -8.92 -1.93 8.58
C ALA A 145 -7.73 -2.62 9.26
N ASP A 146 -7.16 -3.61 8.58
CA ASP A 146 -6.01 -4.37 9.01
C ASP A 146 -4.76 -3.49 9.22
N LEU A 147 -4.49 -2.56 8.29
CA LEU A 147 -3.44 -1.55 8.45
C LEU A 147 -3.64 -0.70 9.71
N LEU A 148 -4.87 -0.27 9.99
CA LEU A 148 -5.17 0.53 11.19
C LEU A 148 -4.98 -0.30 12.47
N TYR A 149 -5.30 -1.59 12.46
CA TYR A 149 -5.03 -2.48 13.59
C TYR A 149 -3.54 -2.66 13.84
N VAL A 150 -2.74 -2.81 12.78
CA VAL A 150 -1.27 -2.84 12.90
C VAL A 150 -0.75 -1.54 13.51
N ARG A 151 -1.19 -0.39 12.99
CA ARG A 151 -0.80 0.92 13.55
C ARG A 151 -1.18 1.06 15.01
N ALA A 152 -2.38 0.60 15.40
CA ALA A 152 -2.81 0.60 16.79
C ALA A 152 -1.94 -0.31 17.68
N LEU A 153 -1.49 -1.46 17.18
CA LEU A 153 -0.58 -2.37 17.89
C LEU A 153 0.84 -1.82 18.02
N MET A 154 1.32 -1.07 17.03
CA MET A 154 2.63 -0.39 17.13
C MET A 154 2.66 0.62 18.27
N LEU A 155 1.54 1.31 18.50
CA LEU A 155 1.38 2.29 19.57
C LEU A 155 1.03 1.65 20.93
N ALA A 156 0.18 0.61 20.91
CA ALA A 156 -0.29 -0.11 22.10
C ALA A 156 -0.22 -1.63 21.90
N PRO A 157 0.97 -2.26 22.07
CA PRO A 157 1.18 -3.68 21.76
C PRO A 157 0.32 -4.65 22.58
N LYS A 158 -0.13 -4.24 23.77
CA LYS A 158 -0.95 -5.05 24.69
C LYS A 158 -2.46 -4.88 24.48
N ASN A 159 -2.89 -4.13 23.47
CA ASN A 159 -4.30 -3.88 23.24
C ASN A 159 -5.02 -5.16 22.74
N LYS A 160 -5.81 -5.78 23.62
CA LYS A 160 -6.52 -7.04 23.35
C LYS A 160 -7.45 -6.98 22.15
N GLN A 161 -8.14 -5.86 21.95
CA GLN A 161 -9.08 -5.69 20.84
C GLN A 161 -8.35 -5.61 19.50
N ALA A 162 -7.26 -4.83 19.45
CA ALA A 162 -6.41 -4.73 18.27
C ALA A 162 -5.80 -6.08 17.87
N ILE A 163 -5.33 -6.85 18.86
CA ILE A 163 -4.80 -8.21 18.66
C ILE A 163 -5.88 -9.11 18.05
N LYS A 164 -7.08 -9.15 18.65
CA LYS A 164 -8.18 -9.99 18.20
C LYS A 164 -8.60 -9.65 16.78
N ASN A 165 -8.73 -8.36 16.47
CA ASN A 165 -9.13 -7.90 15.13
C ASN A 165 -8.04 -8.25 14.10
N ARG A 166 -6.76 -7.98 14.41
CA ARG A 166 -5.62 -8.32 13.54
C ARG A 166 -5.51 -9.81 13.24
N ILE A 167 -5.69 -10.67 14.24
CA ILE A 167 -5.65 -12.13 14.04
C ILE A 167 -6.68 -12.56 12.99
N ARG A 168 -7.87 -11.96 13.04
CA ARG A 168 -8.96 -12.28 12.11
C ARG A 168 -8.74 -11.69 10.71
N THR A 169 -8.19 -10.48 10.60
CA THR A 169 -8.01 -9.81 9.31
C THR A 169 -6.75 -10.24 8.56
N LYS A 170 -5.68 -10.63 9.27
CA LYS A 170 -4.37 -10.96 8.69
C LYS A 170 -4.48 -11.96 7.54
N ASP A 171 -5.12 -13.12 7.77
CA ASP A 171 -5.17 -14.18 6.77
C ASP A 171 -5.99 -13.77 5.54
N VAL A 172 -7.06 -12.99 5.76
CA VAL A 172 -7.88 -12.44 4.68
C VAL A 172 -7.08 -11.47 3.81
N VAL A 173 -6.30 -10.57 4.41
CA VAL A 173 -5.46 -9.62 3.67
C VAL A 173 -4.36 -10.36 2.90
N VAL A 174 -3.68 -11.32 3.52
CA VAL A 174 -2.67 -12.14 2.85
C VAL A 174 -3.25 -12.85 1.63
N MET A 175 -4.43 -13.45 1.75
CA MET A 175 -5.10 -14.08 0.60
C MET A 175 -5.47 -13.08 -0.50
N GLN A 176 -5.95 -11.88 -0.14
CA GLN A 176 -6.26 -10.83 -1.11
C GLN A 176 -5.00 -10.36 -1.85
N ASP A 177 -3.89 -10.16 -1.15
CA ASP A 177 -2.63 -9.74 -1.74
C ASP A 177 -2.05 -10.81 -2.66
N LEU A 178 -2.04 -12.08 -2.23
CA LEU A 178 -1.64 -13.20 -3.09
C LEU A 178 -2.50 -13.31 -4.35
N THR A 179 -3.81 -13.03 -4.23
CA THR A 179 -4.71 -13.01 -5.39
C THR A 179 -4.37 -11.89 -6.36
N LYS A 180 -4.07 -10.68 -5.86
CA LYS A 180 -3.63 -9.55 -6.70
C LYS A 180 -2.29 -9.85 -7.39
N LEU A 181 -1.33 -10.43 -6.68
CA LEU A 181 -0.04 -10.82 -7.25
C LEU A 181 -0.22 -11.83 -8.39
N LYS A 182 -1.06 -12.86 -8.21
CA LYS A 182 -1.40 -13.81 -9.27
C LYS A 182 -2.03 -13.13 -10.50
N GLN A 183 -2.89 -12.13 -10.31
CA GLN A 183 -3.47 -11.37 -11.42
C GLN A 183 -2.41 -10.56 -12.18
N ILE A 184 -1.42 -10.01 -11.47
CA ILE A 184 -0.28 -9.31 -12.09
C ILE A 184 0.55 -10.29 -12.91
N ASP A 185 0.86 -11.48 -12.38
CA ASP A 185 1.61 -12.52 -13.10
C ASP A 185 0.90 -12.97 -14.38
N GLN A 186 -0.43 -13.14 -14.32
CA GLN A 186 -1.23 -13.47 -15.50
C GLN A 186 -1.12 -12.38 -16.56
N LYS A 187 -1.25 -11.10 -16.18
CA LYS A 187 -1.10 -9.97 -17.12
C LYS A 187 0.32 -9.89 -17.69
N ARG A 188 1.34 -10.14 -16.88
CA ARG A 188 2.75 -10.19 -17.31
C ARG A 188 2.94 -11.29 -18.36
N LEU A 189 2.38 -12.47 -18.13
CA LEU A 189 2.48 -13.59 -19.06
C LEU A 189 1.79 -13.30 -20.40
N LEU A 190 0.62 -12.66 -20.36
CA LEU A 190 -0.07 -12.21 -21.58
C LEU A 190 0.78 -11.22 -22.37
N LEU A 191 1.43 -10.28 -21.68
CA LEU A 191 2.33 -9.32 -22.31
C LEU A 191 3.58 -9.98 -22.89
N SER A 192 4.19 -10.94 -22.19
CA SER A 192 5.38 -11.66 -22.69
C SER A 192 5.11 -12.54 -23.90
N ASN A 193 3.85 -12.89 -24.17
CA ASN A 193 3.46 -13.65 -25.35
C ASN A 193 3.32 -12.78 -26.61
N VAL A 194 3.36 -11.45 -26.48
CA VAL A 194 3.34 -10.54 -27.62
C VAL A 194 4.74 -10.55 -28.27
N PRO A 195 4.86 -10.78 -29.58
CA PRO A 195 6.17 -10.82 -30.25
C PRO A 195 6.90 -9.47 -30.17
N ASP A 196 8.20 -9.49 -29.84
CA ASP A 196 9.05 -8.28 -29.81
C ASP A 196 9.17 -7.57 -31.17
N SER A 197 8.90 -8.29 -32.27
CA SER A 197 8.87 -7.73 -33.62
C SER A 197 7.64 -6.87 -33.91
N ASP A 198 6.60 -6.93 -33.07
CA ASP A 198 5.36 -6.18 -33.28
C ASP A 198 5.63 -4.66 -33.26
N PRO A 199 5.35 -3.93 -34.36
CA PRO A 199 5.55 -2.49 -34.42
C PRO A 199 4.70 -1.72 -33.40
N ALA A 200 3.53 -2.23 -33.02
CA ALA A 200 2.69 -1.63 -32.00
C ALA A 200 3.34 -1.74 -30.62
N LEU A 201 3.92 -2.91 -30.28
CA LEU A 201 4.65 -3.10 -29.03
C LEU A 201 5.87 -2.16 -28.95
N LYS A 202 6.66 -2.05 -30.02
CA LYS A 202 7.80 -1.12 -30.07
C LYS A 202 7.37 0.33 -29.87
N ARG A 203 6.25 0.74 -30.46
CA ARG A 203 5.67 2.08 -30.26
C ARG A 203 5.26 2.30 -28.80
N ILE A 204 4.59 1.32 -28.19
CA ILE A 204 4.17 1.40 -26.78
C ILE A 204 5.39 1.44 -25.85
N GLN A 205 6.42 0.63 -26.09
CA GLN A 205 7.66 0.63 -25.30
C GLN A 205 8.36 1.99 -25.37
N ARG A 206 8.44 2.60 -26.57
CA ARG A 206 9.01 3.92 -26.75
C ARG A 206 8.20 5.01 -26.04
N GLU A 207 6.87 4.93 -26.10
CA GLU A 207 6.00 5.87 -25.38
C GLU A 207 6.14 5.70 -23.86
N ALA A 208 6.14 4.47 -23.37
CA ALA A 208 6.35 4.15 -21.96
C ALA A 208 7.72 4.65 -21.45
N TYR A 209 8.75 4.62 -22.29
CA TYR A 209 10.06 5.18 -21.97
C TYR A 209 10.00 6.69 -21.68
N TYR A 210 9.35 7.48 -22.55
CA TYR A 210 9.18 8.92 -22.31
C TYR A 210 8.32 9.20 -21.08
N HIS A 211 7.24 8.44 -20.90
CA HIS A 211 6.39 8.58 -19.73
C HIS A 211 7.15 8.28 -18.43
N HIS A 212 8.00 7.25 -18.43
CA HIS A 212 8.82 6.93 -17.26
C HIS A 212 9.75 8.09 -16.89
N ILE A 213 10.47 8.63 -17.86
CA ILE A 213 11.37 9.78 -17.63
C ILE A 213 10.58 10.99 -17.14
N HIS A 214 9.49 11.33 -17.82
CA HIS A 214 8.62 12.45 -17.44
C HIS A 214 8.11 12.32 -16.00
N HIS A 215 7.56 11.15 -15.63
CA HIS A 215 7.00 10.98 -14.30
C HIS A 215 8.06 10.94 -13.21
N THR A 216 9.24 10.37 -13.44
CA THR A 216 10.29 10.33 -12.42
C THR A 216 10.86 11.71 -12.14
N VAL A 217 11.09 12.56 -13.16
CA VAL A 217 11.59 13.92 -12.94
C VAL A 217 10.50 14.86 -12.42
N ALA A 218 9.24 14.65 -12.83
CA ALA A 218 8.12 15.47 -12.36
C ALA A 218 7.84 15.30 -10.86
N ILE A 219 8.07 14.11 -10.30
CA ILE A 219 7.94 13.87 -8.85
C ILE A 219 8.98 14.70 -8.07
N GLU A 220 10.17 14.90 -8.63
CA GLU A 220 11.22 15.76 -8.06
C GLU A 220 10.98 17.27 -8.29
N GLY A 221 9.91 17.63 -9.01
CA GLY A 221 9.50 19.03 -9.24
C GLY A 221 9.89 19.61 -10.59
N ASN A 222 10.42 18.80 -11.51
CA ASN A 222 10.71 19.24 -12.87
C ASN A 222 9.41 19.62 -13.62
N THR A 223 9.43 20.75 -14.32
CA THR A 223 8.23 21.32 -14.95
C THR A 223 8.11 21.05 -16.45
N MET A 224 9.01 20.23 -17.02
CA MET A 224 8.98 19.87 -18.43
C MET A 224 7.78 19.01 -18.77
N THR A 225 7.12 19.32 -19.88
CA THR A 225 6.01 18.50 -20.38
C THR A 225 6.53 17.25 -21.10
N LEU A 226 5.65 16.27 -21.31
CA LEU A 226 6.00 15.06 -22.05
C LEU A 226 6.48 15.35 -23.49
N ASP A 227 5.80 16.27 -24.20
CA ASP A 227 6.19 16.66 -25.57
C ASP A 227 7.57 17.33 -25.59
N GLN A 228 7.85 18.14 -24.57
CA GLN A 228 9.15 18.78 -24.37
C GLN A 228 10.25 17.73 -24.17
N ILE A 229 10.04 16.76 -23.28
CA ILE A 229 11.00 15.67 -23.05
C ILE A 229 11.23 14.85 -24.32
N ARG A 230 10.19 14.59 -25.12
CA ARG A 230 10.33 13.89 -26.40
C ARG A 230 11.26 14.65 -27.35
N VAL A 231 11.08 15.97 -27.49
CA VAL A 231 11.94 16.80 -28.35
C VAL A 231 13.40 16.70 -27.91
N ILE A 232 13.68 16.83 -26.60
CA ILE A 232 15.05 16.72 -26.07
C ILE A 232 15.67 15.37 -26.45
N LEU A 233 14.96 14.28 -26.18
CA LEU A 233 15.51 12.93 -26.32
C LEU A 233 15.63 12.47 -27.78
N ASP A 234 14.72 12.91 -28.65
CA ASP A 234 14.72 12.52 -30.06
C ASP A 234 15.63 13.40 -30.93
N THR A 235 15.68 14.70 -30.65
CA THR A 235 16.38 15.67 -31.51
C THR A 235 17.66 16.22 -30.90
N GLY A 236 17.85 16.08 -29.58
CA GLY A 236 18.95 16.69 -28.85
C GLY A 236 18.84 18.21 -28.73
N LEU A 237 17.69 18.81 -29.11
CA LEU A 237 17.47 20.25 -29.05
C LEU A 237 17.07 20.67 -27.64
N SER A 238 17.58 21.83 -27.22
CA SER A 238 17.18 22.47 -25.97
C SER A 238 15.86 23.22 -26.13
N ILE A 239 15.16 23.39 -25.01
CA ILE A 239 13.87 24.05 -24.95
C ILE A 239 14.05 25.44 -24.33
N GLY A 240 13.69 26.45 -25.11
CA GLY A 240 13.71 27.84 -24.65
C GLY A 240 12.77 28.04 -23.45
N GLY A 241 13.24 28.79 -22.45
CA GLY A 241 12.46 29.12 -21.26
C GLY A 241 12.42 28.05 -20.17
N LYS A 242 13.16 26.94 -20.33
CA LYS A 242 13.37 25.92 -19.28
C LYS A 242 14.78 26.01 -18.73
N SER A 243 14.95 25.62 -17.47
CA SER A 243 16.26 25.69 -16.81
C SER A 243 17.21 24.63 -17.37
N VAL A 244 18.52 24.89 -17.32
CA VAL A 244 19.53 23.89 -17.71
C VAL A 244 19.45 22.67 -16.79
N ALA A 245 19.20 22.89 -15.49
CA ALA A 245 19.05 21.82 -14.50
C ALA A 245 17.93 20.82 -14.88
N GLU A 246 16.77 21.33 -15.32
CA GLU A 246 15.67 20.46 -15.76
C GLU A 246 16.05 19.59 -16.98
N HIS A 247 16.86 20.14 -17.90
CA HIS A 247 17.35 19.36 -19.04
C HIS A 247 18.37 18.31 -18.61
N THR A 248 19.29 18.67 -17.71
CA THR A 248 20.34 17.75 -17.26
C THR A 248 19.77 16.58 -16.46
N GLU A 249 18.70 16.79 -15.69
CA GLU A 249 17.95 15.73 -15.02
C GLU A 249 17.34 14.74 -16.01
N VAL A 250 16.64 15.24 -17.05
CA VAL A 250 16.04 14.40 -18.10
C VAL A 250 17.09 13.56 -18.81
N LEU A 251 18.23 14.17 -19.17
CA LEU A 251 19.36 13.48 -19.81
C LEU A 251 20.04 12.48 -18.87
N GLY A 252 20.13 12.79 -17.58
CA GLY A 252 20.68 11.90 -16.57
C GLY A 252 19.87 10.62 -16.40
N VAL A 253 18.54 10.75 -16.31
CA VAL A 253 17.63 9.59 -16.25
C VAL A 253 17.67 8.78 -17.54
N ASP A 254 17.66 9.42 -18.72
CA ASP A 254 17.80 8.71 -20.00
C ASP A 254 19.11 7.90 -20.07
N SER A 255 20.23 8.52 -19.68
CA SER A 255 21.53 7.85 -19.63
C SER A 255 21.53 6.65 -18.67
N ALA A 256 20.91 6.80 -17.50
CA ALA A 256 20.78 5.73 -16.52
C ALA A 256 19.93 4.56 -17.03
N LEU A 257 18.78 4.83 -17.66
CA LEU A 257 17.92 3.78 -18.23
C LEU A 257 18.59 3.03 -19.37
N ARG A 258 19.28 3.74 -20.28
CA ARG A 258 20.07 3.10 -21.34
C ARG A 258 21.14 2.18 -20.76
N TYR A 259 21.83 2.62 -19.70
CA TYR A 259 22.82 1.79 -19.02
C TYR A 259 22.21 0.53 -18.41
N ILE A 260 21.08 0.65 -17.71
CA ILE A 260 20.35 -0.48 -17.13
C ILE A 260 19.97 -1.48 -18.23
N ASN A 261 19.30 -1.01 -19.28
CA ASN A 261 18.81 -1.87 -20.36
C ASN A 261 19.94 -2.57 -21.14
N ASN A 262 21.02 -1.85 -21.43
CA ASN A 262 22.10 -2.39 -22.27
C ASN A 262 23.12 -3.22 -21.47
N THR A 263 23.31 -2.92 -20.18
CA THR A 263 24.42 -3.50 -19.39
C THR A 263 23.95 -4.41 -18.27
N LEU A 264 22.85 -4.08 -17.59
CA LEU A 264 22.45 -4.77 -16.36
C LEU A 264 21.37 -5.82 -16.58
N VAL A 265 20.37 -5.55 -17.43
CA VAL A 265 19.19 -6.42 -17.60
C VAL A 265 19.56 -7.83 -18.08
N HIS A 266 20.56 -7.96 -18.95
CA HIS A 266 20.98 -9.25 -19.52
C HIS A 266 22.24 -9.83 -18.85
N ARG A 267 22.79 -9.14 -17.85
CA ARG A 267 24.00 -9.60 -17.18
C ARG A 267 23.66 -10.72 -16.21
N VAL A 268 24.35 -11.84 -16.36
CA VAL A 268 24.30 -12.94 -15.39
C VAL A 268 25.18 -12.60 -14.20
N GLY A 269 24.64 -12.70 -12.99
CA GLY A 269 25.39 -12.51 -11.75
C GLY A 269 24.64 -11.68 -10.72
N ALA A 270 25.31 -11.44 -9.60
CA ALA A 270 24.80 -10.62 -8.51
C ALA A 270 24.72 -9.14 -8.91
N ILE A 271 23.79 -8.42 -8.29
CA ILE A 271 23.79 -6.95 -8.27
C ILE A 271 24.86 -6.50 -7.29
N THR A 272 25.70 -5.54 -7.67
CA THR A 272 26.80 -5.05 -6.83
C THR A 272 26.60 -3.59 -6.46
N LEU A 273 27.29 -3.12 -5.41
CA LEU A 273 27.28 -1.70 -5.05
C LEU A 273 27.78 -0.82 -6.21
N GLN A 274 28.76 -1.32 -6.98
CA GLN A 274 29.27 -0.60 -8.15
C GLN A 274 28.19 -0.35 -9.20
N ASP A 275 27.22 -1.26 -9.35
CA ASP A 275 26.12 -1.08 -10.30
C ASP A 275 25.19 0.05 -9.86
N ILE A 276 24.87 0.10 -8.55
CA ILE A 276 24.06 1.16 -7.96
C ILE A 276 24.76 2.51 -8.12
N LEU A 277 26.05 2.57 -7.81
CA LEU A 277 26.86 3.79 -7.99
C LEU A 277 26.98 4.17 -9.47
N ALA A 278 27.06 3.22 -10.39
CA ALA A 278 27.10 3.48 -11.83
C ALA A 278 25.77 4.01 -12.37
N ILE A 279 24.63 3.58 -11.81
CA ILE A 279 23.32 4.18 -12.09
C ILE A 279 23.30 5.61 -11.54
N HIS A 280 23.65 5.81 -10.27
CA HIS A 280 23.68 7.11 -9.61
C HIS A 280 24.59 8.12 -10.33
N LEU A 281 25.76 7.67 -10.80
CA LEU A 281 26.69 8.45 -11.61
C LEU A 281 26.03 9.03 -12.86
N ARG A 282 25.14 8.27 -13.50
CA ARG A 282 24.47 8.72 -14.73
C ARG A 282 23.30 9.63 -14.44
N VAL A 283 22.52 9.32 -13.39
CA VAL A 283 21.40 10.15 -12.95
C VAL A 283 21.88 11.55 -12.58
N LEU A 284 22.92 11.66 -11.74
CA LEU A 284 23.44 12.96 -11.29
C LEU A 284 24.58 13.51 -12.15
N GLY A 285 25.16 12.74 -13.07
CA GLY A 285 26.40 13.11 -13.76
C GLY A 285 26.33 14.41 -14.57
N HIS A 286 25.14 14.81 -15.02
CA HIS A 286 24.92 16.07 -15.71
C HIS A 286 24.50 17.22 -14.77
N THR A 287 23.96 16.90 -13.59
CA THR A 287 23.40 17.86 -12.63
C THR A 287 24.41 18.24 -11.55
N ASP A 288 25.06 17.26 -10.93
CA ASP A 288 26.09 17.43 -9.91
C ASP A 288 27.24 16.40 -10.11
N PRO A 289 28.14 16.65 -11.08
CA PRO A 289 29.22 15.72 -11.42
C PRO A 289 30.14 15.33 -10.24
N PRO A 290 30.51 16.25 -9.31
CA PRO A 290 31.29 15.89 -8.12
C PRO A 290 30.62 14.87 -7.20
N ALA A 291 29.30 14.94 -6.99
CA ALA A 291 28.58 14.00 -6.13
C ALA A 291 28.17 12.71 -6.85
N ALA A 292 28.08 12.74 -8.18
CA ALA A 292 27.62 11.64 -8.99
C ALA A 292 28.46 10.37 -8.77
N GLY A 293 27.78 9.25 -8.48
CA GLY A 293 28.43 7.95 -8.26
C GLY A 293 29.16 7.79 -6.92
N HIS A 294 29.01 8.73 -5.99
CA HIS A 294 29.60 8.67 -4.66
C HIS A 294 28.52 8.57 -3.58
N LEU A 295 28.82 7.91 -2.46
CA LEU A 295 27.99 7.96 -1.28
C LEU A 295 28.08 9.35 -0.64
N ARG A 296 26.99 9.82 -0.03
CA ARG A 296 26.99 11.12 0.62
C ARG A 296 27.96 11.17 1.80
N THR A 297 28.55 12.34 1.99
CA THR A 297 29.52 12.62 3.06
C THR A 297 28.92 13.47 4.18
N THR A 298 27.75 14.07 3.95
CA THR A 298 27.07 14.95 4.89
C THR A 298 25.73 14.36 5.34
N GLN A 299 25.28 14.76 6.53
CA GLN A 299 23.96 14.38 7.02
C GLN A 299 22.88 15.26 6.39
N VAL A 300 21.76 14.64 6.03
CA VAL A 300 20.61 15.32 5.40
C VAL A 300 19.32 14.96 6.12
N PHE A 301 18.25 15.70 5.86
CA PHE A 301 16.92 15.46 6.40
C PHE A 301 15.94 15.34 5.24
N VAL A 302 15.08 14.32 5.26
CA VAL A 302 14.08 14.05 4.21
C VAL A 302 12.70 14.14 4.85
N GLY A 303 12.12 15.34 4.84
CA GLY A 303 10.88 15.61 5.58
C GLY A 303 11.06 15.30 7.08
N PRO A 304 10.26 14.40 7.68
CA PRO A 304 10.44 13.97 9.07
C PRO A 304 11.43 12.81 9.26
N HIS A 305 11.98 12.24 8.18
CA HIS A 305 12.90 11.11 8.26
C HIS A 305 14.36 11.58 8.35
N LEU A 306 15.08 11.03 9.33
CA LEU A 306 16.51 11.19 9.50
C LEU A 306 17.21 9.92 8.96
N PRO A 307 17.84 9.97 7.78
CA PRO A 307 18.54 8.82 7.24
C PRO A 307 19.83 8.52 8.04
N PRO A 308 20.40 7.30 7.89
CA PRO A 308 21.57 6.85 8.66
C PRO A 308 22.79 7.76 8.54
N SER A 309 23.69 7.84 9.51
CA SER A 309 24.89 8.70 9.39
C SER A 309 25.76 8.34 8.17
N PRO A 310 26.39 9.32 7.47
CA PRO A 310 27.33 9.08 6.36
C PRO A 310 28.38 8.00 6.65
N THR A 311 28.89 7.97 7.87
CA THR A 311 29.93 7.02 8.31
C THR A 311 29.45 5.57 8.27
N ARG A 312 28.15 5.33 8.43
CA ARG A 312 27.56 3.98 8.40
C ARG A 312 27.08 3.57 7.01
N LEU A 313 26.98 4.49 6.04
CA LEU A 313 26.34 4.22 4.75
C LEU A 313 27.05 3.14 3.95
N GLN A 314 28.39 3.12 3.94
CA GLN A 314 29.14 2.09 3.22
C GLN A 314 28.71 0.69 3.68
N GLN A 315 28.72 0.46 4.99
CA GLN A 315 28.32 -0.82 5.59
C GLN A 315 26.84 -1.14 5.30
N LEU A 316 25.95 -0.15 5.39
CA LEU A 316 24.51 -0.36 5.15
C LEU A 316 24.23 -0.69 3.68
N MET A 317 24.93 -0.05 2.74
CA MET A 317 24.82 -0.37 1.31
C MET A 317 25.36 -1.75 0.99
N GLU A 318 26.43 -2.19 1.65
CA GLU A 318 26.93 -3.57 1.53
C GLU A 318 25.93 -4.59 2.09
N GLN A 319 25.29 -4.27 3.23
CA GLN A 319 24.21 -5.10 3.79
C GLN A 319 22.99 -5.16 2.85
N PHE A 320 22.61 -4.03 2.23
CA PHE A 320 21.54 -3.97 1.25
C PHE A 320 21.85 -4.83 0.02
N VAL A 321 23.07 -4.72 -0.51
CA VAL A 321 23.54 -5.56 -1.63
C VAL A 321 23.61 -7.03 -1.24
N ALA A 322 23.99 -7.37 -0.01
CA ALA A 322 23.93 -8.75 0.47
C ALA A 322 22.47 -9.25 0.51
N TRP A 323 21.55 -8.43 1.02
CA TRP A 323 20.13 -8.75 1.12
C TRP A 323 19.45 -8.97 -0.24
N ILE A 324 19.72 -8.12 -1.23
CA ILE A 324 19.07 -8.23 -2.56
C ILE A 324 19.50 -9.50 -3.30
N ASN A 325 20.70 -10.01 -3.01
CA ASN A 325 21.25 -11.22 -3.61
C ASN A 325 21.01 -12.49 -2.76
N GLU A 326 20.38 -12.36 -1.59
CA GLU A 326 20.10 -13.51 -0.73
C GLU A 326 19.07 -14.45 -1.38
N ALA A 327 19.27 -15.76 -1.25
CA ALA A 327 18.38 -16.77 -1.83
C ALA A 327 16.91 -16.60 -1.36
N ALA A 328 16.70 -16.20 -0.11
CA ALA A 328 15.38 -15.93 0.44
C ALA A 328 14.69 -14.74 -0.26
N THR A 329 15.45 -13.67 -0.55
CA THR A 329 14.96 -12.48 -1.26
C THR A 329 14.66 -12.79 -2.73
N VAL A 330 15.54 -13.54 -3.40
CA VAL A 330 15.34 -13.97 -4.79
C VAL A 330 14.13 -14.90 -4.93
N ALA A 331 13.81 -15.69 -3.89
CA ALA A 331 12.62 -16.53 -3.86
C ALA A 331 11.31 -15.76 -3.60
N MET A 332 11.37 -14.48 -3.20
CA MET A 332 10.17 -13.65 -3.05
C MET A 332 9.53 -13.34 -4.40
N HIS A 333 8.24 -13.02 -4.36
CA HIS A 333 7.55 -12.53 -5.56
C HIS A 333 8.25 -11.24 -6.08
N PRO A 334 8.56 -11.09 -7.39
CA PRO A 334 9.36 -9.98 -7.92
C PRO A 334 8.83 -8.59 -7.56
N VAL A 335 7.50 -8.39 -7.60
CA VAL A 335 6.86 -7.12 -7.18
C VAL A 335 7.15 -6.79 -5.71
N ARG A 336 7.13 -7.79 -4.82
CA ARG A 336 7.41 -7.60 -3.39
C ARG A 336 8.90 -7.29 -3.19
N CYS A 337 9.78 -8.02 -3.88
CA CYS A 337 11.21 -7.78 -3.85
C CYS A 337 11.55 -6.36 -4.31
N ALA A 338 11.01 -5.92 -5.46
CA ALA A 338 11.22 -4.58 -5.99
C ALA A 338 10.68 -3.48 -5.06
N ALA A 339 9.50 -3.67 -4.47
CA ALA A 339 8.92 -2.71 -3.53
C ALA A 339 9.74 -2.59 -2.24
N LEU A 340 10.25 -3.70 -1.69
CA LEU A 340 11.14 -3.68 -0.53
C LEU A 340 12.48 -3.05 -0.88
N ALA A 341 13.07 -3.41 -2.03
CA ALA A 341 14.34 -2.84 -2.48
C ALA A 341 14.26 -1.33 -2.73
N HIS A 342 13.11 -0.81 -3.14
CA HIS A 342 12.87 0.63 -3.30
C HIS A 342 12.66 1.34 -1.96
N TYR A 343 12.15 0.64 -0.94
CA TYR A 343 11.95 1.20 0.40
C TYR A 343 13.24 1.23 1.24
N HIS A 344 14.07 0.20 1.07
CA HIS A 344 15.37 0.05 1.74
C HIS A 344 16.39 1.08 1.28
#